data_AF-A0A2V6FQI0-F1
#
_entry.id   AF-A0A2V6FQI0-F1
#
_cell.length_a   1.000
_cell.length_b   1.000
_cell.length_c   1.000
_cell.angle_alpha   90.00
_cell.angle_beta   90.00
_cell.angle_gamma   90.00
#
_symmetry.space_group_name_H-M   'P 1'
#
loop_
_entity.id
_entity.type
_entity.pdbx_description
1 polymer ?
#
loop_
_entity_poly.entity_id
_entity_poly.type
_entity_poly.pdbx_seq_one_letter_code
_entity_poly.pdbx_strand_id
1 'polypeptide(L)'
;MNLQMARDRIRTLDGVTFPTVQSAVYETSPVDCEAGAQKFYNAVIEIGFEKSADELFEALQEIERALGREPNHRRNVSRTIDLDLLYFGSEERAEAPLQLPHPRMT
;
A
#
# COMPACT_ATOMS: atom_id res chain seq x y z
N MET A 1 -10.26 7.96 8.09
CA MET A 1 -9.96 7.02 9.20
C MET A 1 -8.96 5.95 8.75
N ASN A 2 -9.31 5.08 7.78
CA ASN A 2 -8.43 3.95 7.37
C ASN A 2 -7.05 4.39 6.84
N LEU A 3 -6.98 5.40 5.97
CA LEU A 3 -5.68 5.92 5.48
C LEU A 3 -4.77 6.43 6.60
N GLN A 4 -5.35 7.11 7.60
CA GLN A 4 -4.59 7.59 8.75
C GLN A 4 -4.09 6.41 9.60
N MET A 5 -4.95 5.43 9.86
CA MET A 5 -4.55 4.22 10.61
C MET A 5 -3.46 3.43 9.90
N ALA A 6 -3.55 3.28 8.58
CA ALA A 6 -2.54 2.59 7.79
C ALA A 6 -1.21 3.35 7.83
N ARG A 7 -1.23 4.65 7.59
CA ARG A 7 -0.05 5.52 7.70
C ARG A 7 0.61 5.43 9.07
N ASP A 8 -0.18 5.52 10.14
CA ASP A 8 0.34 5.52 11.50
C ASP A 8 0.97 4.17 11.84
N ARG A 9 0.38 3.06 11.38
CA ARG A 9 0.98 1.72 11.51
C ARG A 9 2.27 1.59 10.72
N ILE A 10 2.32 2.06 9.47
CA ILE A 10 3.53 2.06 8.65
C ILE A 10 4.66 2.79 9.37
N ARG A 11 4.39 3.98 9.93
CA ARG A 11 5.39 4.78 10.66
C ARG A 11 5.93 4.13 11.93
N THR A 12 5.25 3.10 12.44
CA THR A 12 5.64 2.35 13.65
C THR A 12 6.27 0.99 13.33
N LEU A 13 6.41 0.63 12.05
CA LEU A 13 7.08 -0.60 11.67
C LEU A 13 8.54 -0.59 12.11
N ASP A 14 9.03 -1.74 12.54
CA ASP A 14 10.43 -1.93 12.87
C ASP A 14 11.29 -1.81 11.60
N GLY A 15 12.33 -0.98 11.65
CA GLY A 15 13.18 -0.64 10.50
C GLY A 15 12.80 0.64 9.76
N VAL A 16 11.70 1.32 10.12
CA VAL A 16 11.36 2.63 9.54
C VAL A 16 12.25 3.73 10.08
N THR A 17 12.78 4.55 9.16
CA THR A 17 13.60 5.71 9.49
C THR A 17 12.90 7.02 9.14
N PHE A 18 13.32 8.08 9.83
CA PHE A 18 12.77 9.43 9.70
C PHE A 18 13.77 10.37 9.02
N PRO A 19 13.29 11.39 8.28
CA PRO A 19 11.88 11.80 8.13
C PRO A 19 11.09 10.93 7.14
N THR A 20 9.78 10.86 7.34
CA THR A 20 8.82 10.32 6.36
C THR A 20 8.11 11.47 5.65
N VAL A 21 7.84 11.33 4.35
CA VAL A 21 7.10 12.33 3.56
C VAL A 21 5.75 11.74 3.16
N GLN A 22 4.69 12.55 3.13
CA GLN A 22 3.35 12.11 2.72
C GLN A 22 2.74 13.08 1.73
N SER A 23 1.94 12.55 0.80
CA SER A 23 1.12 13.35 -0.11
C SER A 23 -0.12 13.92 0.61
N ALA A 24 -0.84 14.80 -0.10
CA ALA A 24 -2.24 15.04 0.20
C ALA A 24 -3.08 13.78 -0.06
N VAL A 25 -4.29 13.75 0.49
CA VAL A 25 -5.30 12.73 0.17
C VAL A 25 -6.07 13.18 -1.06
N TYR A 26 -6.19 12.29 -2.04
CA TYR A 26 -6.92 12.52 -3.28
C TYR A 26 -8.14 11.61 -3.37
N GLU A 27 -9.28 12.16 -3.77
CA GLU A 27 -10.47 11.38 -4.06
C GLU A 27 -10.53 11.10 -5.57
N THR A 28 -10.61 9.84 -5.98
CA THR A 28 -10.64 9.43 -7.39
C THR A 28 -11.80 8.48 -7.67
N SER A 29 -12.30 8.51 -8.90
CA SER A 29 -13.27 7.51 -9.35
C SER A 29 -12.64 6.11 -9.38
N PRO A 30 -13.43 5.05 -9.10
CA PRO A 30 -12.98 3.67 -9.22
C PRO A 30 -12.61 3.32 -10.68
N VAL A 31 -11.56 2.53 -10.85
CA VAL A 31 -11.14 1.99 -12.16
C VAL A 31 -11.23 0.47 -12.10
N ASP A 32 -11.91 -0.14 -13.07
CA ASP A 32 -12.13 -1.59 -13.16
C ASP A 32 -12.65 -2.20 -11.85
N CYS A 33 -13.65 -1.58 -11.23
CA CYS A 33 -14.23 -1.99 -9.94
C CYS A 33 -15.69 -2.44 -10.12
N GLU A 34 -16.32 -2.98 -9.07
CA GLU A 34 -17.72 -3.40 -9.11
C GLU A 34 -18.69 -2.25 -9.47
N ALA A 35 -19.81 -2.61 -10.09
CA ALA A 35 -20.83 -1.63 -10.45
C ALA A 35 -21.36 -0.90 -9.19
N GLY A 36 -21.34 0.43 -9.23
CA GLY A 36 -21.78 1.26 -8.10
C GLY A 36 -20.72 1.45 -7.01
N ALA A 37 -19.46 1.05 -7.25
CA ALA A 37 -18.35 1.33 -6.34
C ALA A 37 -18.27 2.83 -6.02
N GLN A 38 -18.07 3.13 -4.73
CA GLN A 38 -17.82 4.49 -4.28
C GLN A 38 -16.45 4.97 -4.77
N LYS A 39 -16.21 6.27 -4.68
CA LYS A 39 -14.89 6.83 -4.95
C LYS A 39 -13.87 6.33 -3.93
N PHE A 40 -12.63 6.23 -4.36
CA PHE A 40 -11.50 5.86 -3.51
C PHE A 40 -10.76 7.08 -3.01
N TYR A 41 -10.26 6.99 -1.78
CA TYR A 41 -9.26 7.91 -1.26
C TYR A 41 -7.88 7.30 -1.43
N ASN A 42 -6.99 8.02 -2.09
CA ASN A 42 -5.62 7.60 -2.35
C ASN A 42 -4.64 8.58 -1.69
N ALA A 43 -3.53 8.05 -1.18
CA ALA A 43 -2.42 8.82 -0.65
C ALA A 43 -1.14 8.01 -0.78
N VAL A 44 -0.01 8.69 -0.80
CA VAL A 44 1.32 8.09 -0.83
C VAL A 44 2.08 8.51 0.41
N ILE A 45 2.83 7.58 1.00
CA ILE A 45 3.84 7.85 2.02
C ILE A 45 5.18 7.29 1.53
N GLU A 46 6.22 8.10 1.64
CA GLU A 46 7.60 7.72 1.43
C GLU A 46 8.30 7.61 2.79
N ILE A 47 8.97 6.49 3.00
CA ILE A 47 9.69 6.14 4.22
C ILE A 47 11.11 5.69 3.87
N GLY A 48 12.06 5.94 4.75
CA GLY A 48 13.27 5.12 4.76
C GLY A 48 13.00 3.80 5.48
N PHE A 49 13.60 2.70 5.01
CA PHE A 49 13.43 1.38 5.58
C PHE A 49 14.76 0.61 5.54
N GLU A 50 15.22 0.12 6.69
CA GLU A 50 16.56 -0.50 6.83
C GLU A 50 16.59 -2.00 6.55
N LYS A 51 15.42 -2.62 6.41
CA LYS A 51 15.24 -4.04 6.13
C LYS A 51 14.99 -4.29 4.64
N SER A 52 14.74 -5.54 4.25
CA SER A 52 14.50 -5.90 2.85
C SER A 52 13.13 -5.44 2.32
N ALA A 53 13.00 -5.35 1.00
CA ALA A 53 11.72 -5.10 0.34
C ALA A 53 10.68 -6.18 0.64
N ASP A 54 11.11 -7.44 0.80
CA ASP A 54 10.25 -8.57 1.17
C ASP A 54 9.68 -8.38 2.58
N GLU A 55 10.50 -8.00 3.54
CA GLU A 55 10.05 -7.71 4.91
C GLU A 55 9.06 -6.54 4.95
N LEU A 56 9.30 -5.49 4.14
CA LEU A 56 8.35 -4.40 4.01
C LEU A 56 7.03 -4.88 3.41
N PHE A 57 7.09 -5.64 2.32
CA PHE A 57 5.92 -6.15 1.63
C PHE A 57 5.07 -7.04 2.53
N GLU A 58 5.68 -7.96 3.28
CA GLU A 58 5.00 -8.79 4.27
C GLU A 58 4.33 -7.94 5.36
N ALA A 59 5.04 -6.94 5.90
CA ALA A 59 4.50 -6.04 6.91
C ALA A 59 3.30 -5.21 6.39
N LEU A 60 3.34 -4.76 5.13
CA LEU A 60 2.20 -4.07 4.51
C LEU A 60 0.99 -4.99 4.42
N GLN A 61 1.15 -6.23 3.96
CA GLN A 61 0.07 -7.21 3.90
C GLN A 61 -0.51 -7.51 5.30
N GLU A 62 0.32 -7.55 6.34
CA GLU A 62 -0.13 -7.69 7.73
C GLU A 62 -0.98 -6.52 8.19
N ILE A 63 -0.58 -5.29 7.84
CA ILE A 63 -1.36 -4.09 8.15
C ILE A 63 -2.73 -4.15 7.46
N GLU A 64 -2.78 -4.56 6.19
CA GLU A 64 -4.05 -4.71 5.48
C GLU A 64 -4.98 -5.72 6.16
N ARG A 65 -4.45 -6.90 6.50
CA ARG A 65 -5.21 -7.94 7.23
C ARG A 65 -5.72 -7.40 8.56
N ALA A 66 -4.88 -6.71 9.32
CA ALA A 66 -5.24 -6.13 10.61
C ALA A 66 -6.27 -4.98 10.51
N LEU A 67 -6.35 -4.33 9.35
CA LEU A 67 -7.36 -3.31 9.05
C LEU A 67 -8.61 -3.89 8.37
N GLY A 68 -8.72 -5.22 8.25
CA GLY A 68 -9.93 -5.91 7.81
C GLY A 68 -9.94 -6.32 6.34
N ARG A 69 -8.77 -6.41 5.66
CA ARG A 69 -8.69 -7.07 4.35
C ARG A 69 -8.84 -8.59 4.54
N GLU A 70 -9.90 -9.16 3.97
CA GLU A 70 -10.13 -10.60 4.04
C GLU A 70 -9.11 -11.39 3.20
N PRO A 71 -8.64 -12.58 3.65
CA PRO A 71 -7.67 -13.39 2.91
C PRO A 71 -8.12 -13.82 1.51
N ASN A 72 -9.44 -13.95 1.28
CA ASN A 72 -10.03 -14.37 0.01
C ASN A 72 -10.69 -13.20 -0.73
N HIS A 73 -10.22 -11.97 -0.51
CA HIS A 73 -10.80 -10.79 -1.15
C HIS A 73 -10.74 -10.90 -2.67
N ARG A 74 -11.90 -10.78 -3.32
CA ARG A 74 -12.00 -10.87 -4.77
C ARG A 74 -11.24 -9.72 -5.43
N ARG A 75 -10.54 -10.01 -6.52
CA ARG A 75 -9.90 -8.98 -7.35
C ARG A 75 -10.96 -7.97 -7.81
N ASN A 76 -10.57 -6.69 -7.89
CA ASN A 76 -11.41 -5.63 -8.47
C ASN A 76 -12.72 -5.37 -7.70
N VAL A 77 -12.69 -5.56 -6.38
CA VAL A 77 -13.78 -5.20 -5.47
C VAL A 77 -13.29 -4.19 -4.44
N SER A 78 -14.15 -3.23 -4.06
CA SER A 78 -13.88 -2.30 -2.97
C SER A 78 -13.34 -3.01 -1.73
N ARG A 79 -12.28 -2.47 -1.14
CA ARG A 79 -11.59 -3.00 0.03
C ARG A 79 -11.35 -1.90 1.06
N THR A 80 -11.24 -2.29 2.32
CA THR A 80 -11.08 -1.37 3.46
C THR A 80 -9.82 -0.52 3.35
N ILE A 81 -8.73 -1.14 2.89
CA ILE A 81 -7.44 -0.52 2.61
C ILE A 81 -6.69 -1.37 1.58
N ASP A 82 -5.84 -0.72 0.81
CA ASP A 82 -4.87 -1.34 -0.10
C ASP A 82 -3.52 -0.64 0.07
N LEU A 83 -2.45 -1.41 0.21
CA LEU A 83 -1.09 -0.94 0.41
C LEU A 83 -0.18 -1.57 -0.65
N ASP A 84 0.01 -0.85 -1.75
CA ASP A 84 0.93 -1.25 -2.82
C ASP A 84 2.34 -0.70 -2.53
N LEU A 85 3.36 -1.56 -2.63
CA LEU A 85 4.76 -1.12 -2.61
C LEU A 85 5.14 -0.61 -4.00
N LEU A 86 5.23 0.71 -4.16
CA LEU A 86 5.48 1.35 -5.46
C LEU A 86 6.93 1.18 -5.94
N TYR A 87 7.91 1.32 -5.05
CA TYR A 87 9.33 1.11 -5.31
C TYR A 87 10.07 0.81 -4.01
N PHE A 88 11.28 0.28 -4.12
CA PHE A 88 12.20 0.10 -2.99
C PHE A 88 13.63 0.47 -3.40
N GLY A 89 14.09 1.67 -3.02
CA GLY A 89 15.39 2.18 -3.47
C GLY A 89 15.52 2.15 -4.99
N SER A 90 16.58 1.49 -5.48
CA SER A 90 16.82 1.24 -6.91
C SER A 90 16.59 -0.23 -7.30
N GLU A 91 15.82 -0.97 -6.51
CA GLU A 91 15.59 -2.39 -6.73
C GLU A 91 14.61 -2.62 -7.88
N GLU A 92 14.95 -3.57 -8.76
CA GLU A 92 14.13 -3.99 -9.89
C GLU A 92 13.78 -5.48 -9.76
N ARG A 93 12.48 -5.81 -9.82
CA ARG A 93 11.94 -7.16 -9.75
C ARG A 93 10.82 -7.33 -10.76
N ALA A 94 10.92 -8.36 -11.59
CA ALA A 94 9.95 -8.63 -12.65
C ALA A 94 8.92 -9.71 -12.29
N GLU A 95 9.10 -10.42 -11.17
CA GLU A 95 8.34 -11.64 -10.85
C GLU A 95 7.53 -11.51 -9.56
N ALA A 96 6.46 -12.31 -9.47
CA ALA A 96 5.63 -12.43 -8.28
C ALA A 96 6.41 -13.06 -7.10
N PRO A 97 6.02 -12.80 -5.84
CA PRO A 97 4.85 -12.03 -5.41
C PRO A 97 5.06 -10.51 -5.34
N LEU A 98 6.29 -10.02 -5.53
CA LEU A 98 6.64 -8.61 -5.41
C LEU A 98 7.34 -8.10 -6.69
N GLN A 99 6.61 -7.31 -7.47
CA GLN A 99 7.14 -6.66 -8.67
C GLN A 99 7.50 -5.20 -8.37
N LEU A 100 8.73 -4.80 -8.72
CA LEU A 100 9.29 -3.47 -8.44
C LEU A 100 10.01 -2.90 -9.68
N PRO A 101 9.81 -1.62 -10.02
CA PRO A 101 8.73 -0.75 -9.55
C PRO A 101 7.36 -1.34 -9.85
N HIS A 102 6.33 -0.90 -9.12
CA HIS A 102 4.98 -1.42 -9.29
C HIS A 102 4.51 -1.20 -10.73
N PRO A 103 3.94 -2.21 -11.41
CA PRO A 103 3.62 -2.16 -12.85
C PRO A 103 2.57 -1.11 -13.22
N ARG A 104 1.84 -0.57 -12.23
CA ARG A 104 0.83 0.48 -12.41
C ARG A 104 1.32 1.89 -12.00
N MET A 105 2.62 2.08 -11.82
CA MET A 105 3.20 3.39 -11.47
C MET A 105 3.29 4.35 -12.67
N THR A 106 3.05 3.87 -13.89
CA THR A 106 3.11 4.62 -15.15
C THR A 106 1.77 5.18 -15.60
#